data_AF-A0AAW9LAJ5-F1
#
_entry.id   AF-A0AAW9LAJ5-F1
#
_cell.length_a   1.000
_cell.length_b   1.000
_cell.length_c   1.000
_cell.angle_alpha   90.00
_cell.angle_beta   90.00
_cell.angle_gamma   90.00
#
_symmetry.space_group_name_H-M   'P 1'
#
loop_
_entity.id
_entity.type
_entity.pdbx_description
1 polymer ?
#
loop_
_entity_poly.entity_id
_entity_poly.type
_entity_poly.pdbx_seq_one_letter_code
_entity_poly.pdbx_strand_id
1 'polypeptide(L)'
;MQLLVEILLVVVLPFAGVLLHELLHYSFGWAFGGGPYFNKWTLIVPYQVDYETPKEMSNIQTKITGGAILLFPFTLAIVLALTAPGNIVDRLPLIAFLMGGSIVSDLDLLAVLQPEKWKKWTNGEPISRSD
;
A
#
# COMPACT_ATOMS: atom_id res chain seq x y z
N MET A 1 -29.37 1.71 -15.55
CA MET A 1 -29.05 1.22 -14.20
C MET A 1 -27.69 0.54 -14.15
N GLN A 2 -27.39 -0.41 -15.05
CA GLN A 2 -26.11 -1.14 -15.10
C GLN A 2 -24.88 -0.23 -15.31
N LEU A 3 -24.92 0.70 -16.27
CA LEU A 3 -23.83 1.65 -16.49
C LEU A 3 -23.52 2.53 -15.26
N LEU A 4 -24.55 2.94 -14.50
CA LEU A 4 -24.36 3.73 -13.28
C LEU A 4 -23.62 2.92 -12.21
N VAL A 5 -23.98 1.63 -12.05
CA VAL A 5 -23.33 0.71 -11.12
C VAL A 5 -21.89 0.47 -11.53
N GLU A 6 -21.62 0.25 -12.81
CA GLU A 6 -20.25 0.06 -13.34
C GLU A 6 -19.37 1.30 -13.10
N ILE A 7 -19.89 2.50 -13.38
CA ILE A 7 -19.19 3.76 -13.09
C ILE A 7 -18.91 3.88 -11.59
N LEU A 8 -19.90 3.59 -10.75
CA LEU A 8 -19.74 3.68 -9.29
C LEU A 8 -18.69 2.70 -8.78
N LEU A 9 -18.64 1.48 -9.32
CA LEU A 9 -17.63 0.48 -8.99
C LEU A 9 -16.22 0.94 -9.41
N VAL A 10 -16.07 1.50 -10.61
CA VAL A 10 -14.76 2.01 -11.08
C VAL A 10 -14.29 3.20 -10.25
N VAL A 11 -15.19 3.98 -9.65
CA VAL A 11 -14.82 5.09 -8.77
C VAL A 11 -14.53 4.61 -7.35
N VAL A 12 -15.35 3.72 -6.77
CA VAL A 12 -15.25 3.31 -5.36
C VAL A 12 -14.15 2.28 -5.12
N LEU A 13 -13.97 1.32 -6.04
CA LEU A 13 -13.03 0.23 -5.84
C LEU A 13 -11.56 0.65 -5.76
N PRO A 14 -11.07 1.66 -6.51
CA PRO A 14 -9.75 2.20 -6.30
C PRO A 14 -9.53 2.69 -4.86
N PHE A 15 -10.50 3.40 -4.27
CA PHE A 15 -10.40 3.84 -2.87
C PHE A 15 -10.33 2.65 -1.91
N ALA A 16 -11.10 1.60 -2.17
CA ALA A 16 -11.01 0.36 -1.37
C ALA A 16 -9.62 -0.30 -1.52
N GLY A 17 -9.01 -0.23 -2.70
CA GLY A 17 -7.64 -0.69 -2.95
C GLY A 17 -6.61 0.09 -2.15
N VAL A 18 -6.68 1.43 -2.17
CA VAL A 18 -5.79 2.30 -1.37
C VAL A 18 -6.01 2.06 0.13
N LEU A 19 -7.26 1.91 0.57
CA LEU A 19 -7.54 1.61 1.97
C LEU A 19 -6.92 0.27 2.40
N LEU A 20 -7.04 -0.78 1.58
CA LEU A 20 -6.42 -2.07 1.89
C LEU A 20 -4.89 -1.97 1.89
N HIS A 21 -4.30 -1.19 0.99
CA HIS A 21 -2.87 -0.92 0.95
C HIS A 21 -2.38 -0.39 2.31
N GLU A 22 -3.00 0.67 2.82
CA GLU A 22 -2.63 1.25 4.12
C GLU A 22 -2.94 0.30 5.29
N LEU A 23 -4.04 -0.46 5.20
CA LEU A 23 -4.35 -1.47 6.21
C LEU A 23 -3.31 -2.59 6.26
N LEU A 24 -2.64 -2.93 5.16
CA LEU A 24 -1.55 -3.91 5.18
C LEU A 24 -0.33 -3.35 5.94
N HIS A 25 0.06 -2.11 5.66
CA HIS A 25 1.13 -1.44 6.41
C HIS A 25 0.83 -1.41 7.91
N TYR A 26 -0.41 -1.03 8.26
CA TYR A 26 -0.87 -1.02 9.63
C TYR A 26 -0.82 -2.43 10.24
N SER A 27 -1.44 -3.42 9.59
CA SER A 27 -1.56 -4.77 10.14
C SER A 27 -0.21 -5.44 10.35
N PHE A 28 0.72 -5.29 9.39
CA PHE A 28 2.05 -5.88 9.53
C PHE A 28 2.87 -5.19 10.60
N GLY A 29 2.91 -3.86 10.64
CA GLY A 29 3.66 -3.21 11.69
C GLY A 29 3.06 -3.43 13.07
N TRP A 30 1.74 -3.55 13.20
CA TRP A 30 1.12 -3.97 14.47
C TRP A 30 1.56 -5.38 14.86
N ALA A 31 1.48 -6.34 13.93
CA ALA A 31 1.88 -7.72 14.16
C ALA A 31 3.38 -7.87 14.49
N PHE A 32 4.22 -6.94 14.01
CA PHE A 32 5.65 -6.91 14.26
C PHE A 32 6.08 -5.97 15.39
N GLY A 33 5.14 -5.37 16.12
CA GLY A 33 5.43 -4.56 17.30
C GLY A 33 5.88 -3.11 17.01
N GLY A 34 5.67 -2.60 15.81
CA GLY A 34 6.07 -1.24 15.40
C GLY A 34 5.17 -0.10 15.89
N GLY A 35 4.08 -0.39 16.60
CA GLY A 35 3.15 0.63 17.10
C GLY A 35 2.57 1.53 16.01
N PRO A 36 1.88 0.98 14.98
CA PRO A 36 1.38 1.78 13.87
C PRO A 36 0.23 2.69 14.28
N TYR A 37 0.15 3.85 13.65
CA TYR A 37 -0.97 4.77 13.77
C TYR A 37 -1.21 5.50 12.44
N PHE A 38 -2.44 5.97 12.24
CA PHE A 38 -2.79 6.77 11.08
C PHE A 38 -2.50 8.24 11.35
N ASN A 39 -1.42 8.76 10.77
CA ASN A 39 -0.94 10.12 11.02
C ASN A 39 -1.83 11.17 10.33
N LYS A 40 -2.20 10.93 9.07
CA LYS A 40 -3.00 11.86 8.26
C LYS A 40 -4.13 11.14 7.57
N TRP A 41 -5.23 11.85 7.35
CA TRP A 41 -6.40 11.38 6.64
C TRP A 41 -6.69 12.31 5.48
N THR A 42 -6.89 11.76 4.27
CA THR A 42 -7.38 12.50 3.11
C THR A 42 -8.75 11.95 2.76
N LEU A 43 -9.77 12.78 2.90
CA LEU A 43 -11.18 12.37 2.85
C LEU A 43 -11.49 11.30 3.90
N ILE A 44 -11.55 10.03 3.48
CA ILE A 44 -11.87 8.86 4.32
C ILE A 44 -10.77 7.79 4.30
N VAL A 45 -9.68 8.04 3.57
CA VAL A 45 -8.57 7.10 3.43
C VAL A 45 -7.39 7.63 4.23
N PRO A 46 -6.77 6.81 5.09
CA PRO A 46 -5.54 7.22 5.74
C PRO A 46 -4.50 7.51 4.66
N TYR A 47 -3.87 8.68 4.75
CA TYR A 47 -2.88 9.12 3.77
C TYR A 47 -1.54 8.40 3.95
N GLN A 48 -1.25 7.98 5.18
CA GLN A 48 -0.01 7.32 5.54
C GLN A 48 -0.14 6.64 6.90
N VAL A 49 0.36 5.41 7.02
CA VAL A 49 0.70 4.78 8.30
C VAL A 49 2.08 5.21 8.77
N ASP A 50 2.14 5.63 10.02
CA ASP A 50 3.37 5.99 10.72
C ASP A 50 3.53 5.07 11.94
N TYR A 51 4.70 5.07 12.59
CA TYR A 51 5.07 4.06 13.59
C TYR A 51 5.70 4.68 14.81
N GLU A 52 5.21 4.34 16.00
CA GLU A 52 5.75 4.81 17.29
C GLU A 52 7.06 4.12 17.67
N THR A 53 7.19 2.83 17.33
CA THR A 53 8.32 1.99 17.74
C THR A 53 8.99 1.27 16.55
N PRO A 54 9.30 1.95 15.43
CA PRO A 54 9.81 1.29 14.22
C PRO A 54 11.15 0.57 14.43
N LYS A 55 11.92 0.94 15.46
CA LYS A 55 13.18 0.30 15.82
C LYS A 55 13.03 -1.09 16.43
N GLU A 56 11.85 -1.43 16.97
CA GLU A 56 11.57 -2.75 17.53
C GLU A 56 11.38 -3.80 16.43
N MET A 57 11.04 -3.36 15.22
CA MET A 57 10.92 -4.23 14.06
C MET A 57 12.30 -4.61 13.52
N SER A 58 12.53 -5.89 13.23
CA SER A 58 13.71 -6.32 12.47
C SER A 58 13.69 -5.77 11.03
N ASN A 59 14.83 -5.78 10.36
CA ASN A 59 14.91 -5.34 8.96
C ASN A 59 14.04 -6.17 8.03
N ILE A 60 13.92 -7.48 8.26
CA ILE A 60 13.04 -8.33 7.44
C ILE A 60 11.58 -7.94 7.67
N GLN A 61 11.15 -7.73 8.92
CA GLN A 61 9.80 -7.27 9.24
C GLN A 61 9.47 -5.90 8.64
N THR A 62 10.44 -4.98 8.64
CA THR A 62 10.32 -3.67 7.99
C THR A 62 10.12 -3.82 6.49
N LYS A 63 10.93 -4.67 5.84
CA LYS A 63 10.80 -4.97 4.41
C LYS A 63 9.46 -5.62 4.07
N ILE A 64 8.94 -6.51 4.92
CA ILE A 64 7.61 -7.10 4.73
C ILE A 64 6.55 -6.03 4.86
N THR A 65 6.64 -5.19 5.89
CA THR A 65 5.66 -4.13 6.17
C THR A 65 5.55 -3.15 5.02
N GLY A 66 6.68 -2.64 4.50
CA GLY A 66 6.69 -1.75 3.34
C GLY A 66 6.51 -2.46 2.00
N GLY A 67 6.96 -3.70 1.87
CA GLY A 67 6.99 -4.42 0.60
C GLY A 67 5.73 -5.22 0.27
N ALA A 68 4.85 -5.49 1.25
CA ALA A 68 3.64 -6.28 1.02
C ALA A 68 2.72 -5.65 -0.04
N ILE A 69 2.75 -4.34 -0.19
CA ILE A 69 1.98 -3.60 -1.19
C ILE A 69 2.41 -3.90 -2.63
N LEU A 70 3.61 -4.45 -2.85
CA LEU A 70 4.06 -4.86 -4.18
C LEU A 70 3.25 -6.05 -4.72
N LEU A 71 2.45 -6.71 -3.86
CA LEU A 71 1.48 -7.72 -4.28
C LEU A 71 0.40 -7.15 -5.20
N PHE A 72 0.00 -5.88 -5.03
CA PHE A 72 -1.04 -5.26 -5.87
C PHE A 72 -0.60 -5.10 -7.33
N PRO A 73 0.52 -4.42 -7.67
CA PRO A 73 0.93 -4.26 -9.06
C PRO A 73 1.32 -5.59 -9.71
N PHE A 74 1.90 -6.52 -8.94
CA PHE A 74 2.19 -7.87 -9.44
C PHE A 74 0.92 -8.65 -9.79
N THR A 75 -0.06 -8.64 -8.89
CA THR A 75 -1.37 -9.29 -9.12
C THR A 75 -2.11 -8.62 -10.26
N LEU A 76 -2.06 -7.29 -10.37
CA LEU A 76 -2.63 -6.54 -11.49
C LEU A 76 -2.02 -6.99 -12.82
N ALA A 77 -0.68 -7.08 -12.90
CA ALA A 77 0.01 -7.54 -14.09
C ALA A 77 -0.42 -8.96 -14.50
N ILE A 78 -0.55 -9.88 -13.52
CA ILE A 78 -1.05 -11.24 -13.76
C ILE A 78 -2.49 -11.21 -14.28
N VAL A 79 -3.38 -10.46 -13.61
CA VAL A 79 -4.80 -10.35 -14.02
C VAL A 79 -4.89 -9.82 -15.44
N LEU A 80 -4.14 -8.78 -15.79
CA LEU A 80 -4.13 -8.23 -17.14
C LEU A 80 -3.58 -9.22 -18.17
N ALA A 81 -2.47 -9.92 -17.86
CA ALA A 81 -1.86 -10.88 -18.77
C ALA A 81 -2.77 -12.11 -19.05
N LEU A 82 -3.57 -12.51 -18.07
CA LEU A 82 -4.49 -13.65 -18.18
C LEU A 82 -5.88 -13.26 -18.68
N THR A 83 -6.19 -11.97 -18.79
CA THR A 83 -7.49 -11.49 -19.26
C THR A 83 -7.51 -11.40 -20.77
N ALA A 84 -8.33 -12.24 -21.41
CA ALA A 84 -8.59 -12.13 -22.83
C ALA A 84 -9.26 -10.76 -23.15
N PRO A 85 -8.93 -10.11 -24.28
CA PRO A 85 -9.45 -8.77 -24.61
C PRO A 85 -10.98 -8.64 -24.57
N GLY A 86 -11.70 -9.71 -24.96
CA GLY A 86 -13.17 -9.73 -24.93
C GLY A 86 -13.81 -9.75 -23.54
N ASN A 87 -13.03 -10.06 -22.50
CA ASN A 87 -13.51 -10.21 -21.12
C ASN A 87 -13.01 -9.08 -20.19
N ILE A 88 -12.37 -8.04 -20.75
CA ILE A 88 -11.77 -6.99 -19.94
C ILE A 88 -12.82 -6.20 -19.15
N VAL A 89 -14.00 -6.00 -19.75
CA VAL A 89 -15.14 -5.30 -19.13
C VAL A 89 -15.57 -6.00 -17.84
N ASP A 90 -15.69 -7.33 -17.87
CA ASP A 90 -16.06 -8.15 -16.70
C ASP A 90 -15.02 -8.09 -15.58
N ARG A 91 -13.77 -7.75 -15.92
CA ARG A 91 -12.66 -7.63 -14.98
C ARG A 91 -12.41 -6.19 -14.51
N LEU A 92 -13.07 -5.19 -15.10
CA LEU A 92 -12.88 -3.77 -14.73
C LEU A 92 -13.00 -3.52 -13.22
N PRO A 93 -13.96 -4.10 -12.47
CA PRO A 93 -14.02 -3.90 -11.03
C PRO A 93 -12.75 -4.36 -10.30
N LEU A 94 -12.25 -5.55 -10.61
CA LEU A 94 -11.03 -6.10 -10.01
C LEU A 94 -9.80 -5.29 -10.41
N ILE A 95 -9.71 -4.91 -11.70
CA ILE A 95 -8.62 -4.08 -12.21
C ILE A 95 -8.60 -2.72 -11.50
N ALA A 96 -9.74 -2.07 -11.35
CA ALA A 96 -9.86 -0.78 -10.66
C ALA A 96 -9.43 -0.87 -9.19
N PHE A 97 -9.84 -1.93 -8.49
CA PHE A 97 -9.40 -2.22 -7.12
C PHE A 97 -7.87 -2.38 -7.03
N LEU A 98 -7.30 -3.25 -7.88
CA LEU A 98 -5.87 -3.53 -7.87
C LEU A 98 -5.04 -2.30 -8.25
N MET A 99 -5.52 -1.50 -9.22
CA MET A 99 -4.89 -0.23 -9.58
C MET A 99 -4.83 0.74 -8.39
N GLY A 100 -5.90 0.84 -7.60
CA GLY A 100 -5.92 1.67 -6.39
C GLY A 100 -4.85 1.24 -5.39
N GLY A 101 -4.75 -0.05 -5.09
CA GLY A 101 -3.72 -0.57 -4.18
C GLY A 101 -2.29 -0.58 -4.74
N SER A 102 -2.12 -0.35 -6.04
CA SER A 102 -0.83 -0.36 -6.73
C SER A 102 -0.05 0.95 -6.65
N ILE A 103 -0.59 1.96 -5.96
CA ILE A 103 0.17 3.19 -5.69
C ILE A 103 1.29 2.82 -4.72
N VAL A 104 2.54 2.89 -5.18
CA VAL A 104 3.73 2.62 -4.36
C VAL A 104 4.41 3.95 -4.05
N SER A 105 4.58 4.25 -2.78
CA SER A 105 5.27 5.46 -2.33
C SER A 105 6.78 5.28 -2.26
N ASP A 106 7.52 6.40 -2.20
CA ASP A 106 8.96 6.38 -1.96
C ASP A 106 9.32 5.75 -0.61
N LEU A 107 8.43 5.86 0.39
CA LEU A 107 8.62 5.27 1.72
C LEU A 107 8.51 3.75 1.70
N ASP A 108 7.61 3.20 0.89
CA ASP A 108 7.47 1.74 0.71
C ASP A 108 8.74 1.15 0.13
N LEU A 109 9.27 1.81 -0.91
CA LEU A 109 10.54 1.44 -1.51
C LEU A 109 11.70 1.62 -0.52
N LEU A 110 11.70 2.69 0.27
CA LEU A 110 12.72 2.92 1.28
C LEU A 110 12.72 1.82 2.35
N ALA A 111 11.54 1.38 2.81
CA ALA A 111 11.41 0.27 3.75
C ALA A 111 11.97 -1.05 3.18
N VAL A 112 11.74 -1.31 1.89
CA VAL A 112 12.22 -2.51 1.19
C VAL A 112 13.74 -2.48 0.96
N LEU A 113 14.24 -1.35 0.46
CA LEU A 113 15.62 -1.21 0.00
C LEU A 113 16.58 -0.88 1.14
N GLN A 114 16.17 0.00 2.07
CA GLN A 114 17.01 0.58 3.12
C GLN A 114 16.24 0.68 4.45
N PRO A 115 15.85 -0.47 5.05
CA PRO A 115 14.96 -0.52 6.22
C PRO A 115 15.50 0.29 7.41
N GLU A 116 16.82 0.34 7.62
CA GLU A 116 17.41 1.14 8.72
C GLU A 116 17.16 2.65 8.53
N LYS A 117 17.22 3.16 7.30
CA LYS A 117 16.92 4.57 7.03
C LYS A 117 15.44 4.85 7.17
N TRP A 118 14.60 3.93 6.71
CA TRP A 118 13.16 4.04 6.88
C TRP A 118 12.78 4.15 8.36
N LYS A 119 13.41 3.35 9.24
CA LYS A 119 13.19 3.43 10.69
C LYS A 119 13.61 4.78 11.26
N LYS A 120 14.77 5.30 10.87
CA LYS A 120 15.23 6.63 11.28
C LYS A 120 14.24 7.71 10.84
N TRP A 121 13.84 7.68 9.56
CA TRP A 121 12.89 8.64 8.99
C TRP A 121 11.56 8.66 9.75
N THR A 122 10.98 7.48 9.92
CA THR A 122 9.69 7.26 10.59
C THR A 122 9.75 7.64 12.07
N ASN A 123 10.89 7.41 12.73
CA ASN A 123 11.12 7.87 14.10
C ASN A 123 11.44 9.38 14.22
N GLY A 124 11.36 10.14 13.13
CA GLY A 124 11.64 11.59 13.11
C GLY A 124 13.11 11.95 13.30
N GLU A 125 14.04 11.01 13.09
CA GLU A 125 15.48 11.25 13.25
C GLU A 125 16.08 11.99 12.05
N PRO A 126 17.13 12.82 12.28
CA PRO A 126 17.82 13.49 11.19
C PRO A 126 18.45 12.48 10.23
N ILE A 127 18.15 12.60 8.93
CA ILE A 127 18.81 11.85 7.86
C ILE A 127 19.98 12.68 7.33
N SER A 128 21.18 12.12 7.38
CA SER A 128 22.40 12.77 6.90
C SER A 128 22.70 12.44 5.44
N ARG A 129 23.60 13.19 4.80
CA ARG A 129 24.09 12.87 3.44
C ARG A 129 24.85 11.54 3.36
N SER A 130 25.34 11.04 4.49
CA SER A 130 26.06 9.77 4.60
C SER A 130 25.15 8.58 4.84
N ASP A 131 23.86 8.82 5.13
CA ASP A 131 22.86 7.76 5.13
C ASP A 131 22.52 7.43 3.68
#